data_AF-A0A024E683-F1
#
_entry.id   AF-A0A024E683-F1
#
_cell.length_a   1.000
_cell.length_b   1.000
_cell.length_c   1.000
_cell.angle_alpha   90.00
_cell.angle_beta   90.00
_cell.angle_gamma   90.00
#
_symmetry.space_group_name_H-M   'P 1'
#
loop_
_entity.id
_entity.type
_entity.pdbx_description
1 polymer ?
#
loop_
_entity_poly.entity_id
_entity_poly.type
_entity_poly.pdbx_seq_one_letter_code
_entity_poly.pdbx_strand_id
1 'polypeptide(L)' 'MAPIRVNFHIEHHLMASAPYFRVPKLHALLRLRGIVPKPPTYLQVLKRVSMRAHNV' A
#
# COMPACT_ATOMS: atom_id res chain seq x y z
N MET A 1 -12.16 4.98 -9.06
CA MET A 1 -11.27 6.05 -9.58
C MET A 1 -9.92 5.88 -8.91
N ALA A 2 -8.86 5.49 -9.64
CA ALA A 2 -7.51 5.50 -9.09
C ALA A 2 -6.97 6.93 -9.23
N PRO A 3 -6.90 7.74 -8.16
CA PRO A 3 -6.38 9.09 -8.26
C PRO A 3 -4.86 9.01 -8.43
N ILE A 4 -4.29 10.05 -9.03
CA ILE A 4 -2.85 10.34 -9.04
C ILE A 4 -2.27 9.94 -7.67
N ARG A 5 -1.34 8.97 -7.65
CA ARG A 5 -0.79 8.21 -6.49
C ARG A 5 -1.49 6.86 -6.21
N VAL A 6 -1.37 5.94 -7.18
CA VAL A 6 -1.87 4.54 -7.18
C VAL A 6 -1.53 3.71 -5.93
N ASN A 7 -0.52 4.09 -5.16
CA ASN A 7 -0.06 3.32 -3.99
C ASN A 7 -0.91 3.50 -2.72
N PHE A 8 -1.98 4.30 -2.75
CA PHE A 8 -2.82 4.56 -1.58
C PHE A 8 -4.26 4.04 -1.68
N HIS A 9 -4.46 2.99 -2.47
CA HIS A 9 -5.80 2.48 -2.74
C HIS A 9 -6.49 1.93 -1.48
N ILE A 10 -5.72 1.30 -0.58
CA ILE A 10 -6.23 0.75 0.69
C ILE A 10 -6.69 1.87 1.60
N GLU A 11 -5.94 2.97 1.68
CA GLU A 11 -6.27 4.14 2.48
C GLU A 11 -7.51 4.86 1.95
N HIS A 12 -7.66 4.91 0.62
CA HIS A 12 -8.88 5.41 0.01
C HIS A 12 -10.09 4.53 0.39
N HIS A 13 -9.98 3.21 0.37
CA HIS A 13 -11.09 2.35 0.82
C HIS A 13 -11.35 2.41 2.33
N LEU A 14 -10.31 2.57 3.14
CA LEU A 14 -10.44 2.76 4.59
C LEU A 14 -11.18 4.06 4.94
N MET A 15 -10.91 5.14 4.22
CA MET A 15 -11.52 6.45 4.43
C MET A 15 -11.91 7.08 3.09
N ALA A 16 -12.96 6.54 2.46
CA ALA A 16 -13.39 6.97 1.12
C ALA A 16 -13.82 8.44 1.04
N SER A 17 -14.20 9.03 2.18
CA SER A 17 -14.51 10.44 2.32
C SER A 17 -13.27 11.36 2.32
N ALA A 18 -12.06 10.82 2.52
CA ALA A 18 -10.85 11.63 2.50
C ALA A 18 -10.57 12.13 1.07
N PRO A 19 -10.41 13.46 0.87
CA PRO A 19 -10.01 13.99 -0.43
C PRO A 19 -8.66 13.41 -0.88
N TYR A 20 -8.50 13.11 -2.19
CA TYR A 20 -7.33 12.40 -2.71
C TYR A 20 -5.98 13.03 -2.32
N PHE A 21 -5.91 14.37 -2.25
CA PHE A 21 -4.71 15.11 -1.87
C PHE A 21 -4.36 14.99 -0.38
N ARG A 22 -5.29 14.54 0.47
CA ARG A 22 -5.05 14.27 1.91
C ARG A 22 -4.71 12.81 2.20
N VAL A 23 -4.92 11.90 1.25
CA VAL A 23 -4.60 10.47 1.40
C VAL A 23 -3.12 10.22 1.79
N PRO A 24 -2.11 10.96 1.30
CA PRO A 24 -0.72 10.82 1.75
C PRO A 24 -0.53 11.14 3.24
N LYS A 25 -1.27 12.12 3.77
CA LYS A 25 -1.24 12.47 5.19
C LYS A 25 -1.88 11.36 6.03
N LEU A 26 -2.99 10.78 5.54
CA LEU A 26 -3.61 9.60 6.15
C LEU A 26 -2.62 8.42 6.20
N HIS A 27 -1.94 8.11 5.09
CA HIS A 27 -0.92 7.05 5.03
C HIS A 27 0.20 7.28 6.06
N ALA A 28 0.72 8.51 6.19
CA ALA A 28 1.75 8.82 7.18
C ALA A 28 1.29 8.55 8.63
N LEU A 29 0.04 8.93 8.96
CA LEU A 29 -0.55 8.64 10.27
C LEU A 29 -0.72 7.14 10.52
N LEU A 30 -1.16 6.39 9.52
CA LEU A 30 -1.32 4.93 9.62
C LEU A 30 0.02 4.22 9.79
N ARG A 31 1.08 4.68 9.10
CA ARG A 31 2.46 4.19 9.28
C ARG A 31 2.99 4.50 10.67
N LEU A 32 2.78 5.72 11.18
CA LEU A 32 3.19 6.12 12.52
C LEU A 32 2.52 5.26 13.60
N ARG A 33 1.26 4.87 13.39
CA ARG A 33 0.50 3.99 14.29
C ARG A 33 0.77 2.49 14.08
N GLY A 34 1.65 2.11 13.15
CA GLY A 34 1.96 0.71 12.87
C GLY A 34 0.84 -0.08 12.18
N ILE A 35 -0.20 0.59 11.65
CA ILE A 35 -1.37 -0.07 11.04
C ILE A 35 -1.06 -0.53 9.61
N VAL A 36 -0.29 0.25 8.86
CA VAL A 36 0.12 -0.08 7.48
C VAL A 36 1.58 -0.54 7.50
N PRO A 37 1.95 -1.67 6.88
CA PRO A 37 3.34 -2.12 6.80
C PRO A 37 4.14 -1.30 5.78
N LYS A 38 5.48 -1.43 5.82
CA LYS A 38 6.34 -0.85 4.78
C LYS A 38 6.09 -1.62 3.47
N PRO A 39 5.90 -0.95 2.33
CA PRO A 39 5.73 -1.66 1.07
C PRO A 39 7.00 -2.44 0.70
N PRO A 40 6.88 -3.60 0.03
CA PRO A 40 8.03 -4.33 -0.46
C PRO A 40 8.77 -3.51 -1.52
N THR A 41 10.08 -3.72 -1.62
CA THR A 41 10.87 -3.19 -2.75
C THR A 41 10.51 -3.93 -4.03
N TYR A 42 10.83 -3.34 -5.19
CA TYR A 42 10.58 -3.98 -6.47
C TYR A 42 11.24 -5.37 -6.58
N LEU A 43 12.48 -5.51 -6.10
CA LEU A 43 13.18 -6.79 -6.07
C LEU A 43 12.48 -7.83 -5.17
N GLN A 44 11.93 -7.41 -4.03
CA GLN A 44 11.15 -8.30 -3.16
C GLN A 44 9.85 -8.76 -3.84
N VAL A 45 9.20 -7.87 -4.60
CA VAL A 45 8.03 -8.22 -5.41
C VAL A 45 8.42 -9.25 -6.48
N LEU A 46 9.47 -8.96 -7.27
CA LEU A 46 9.97 -9.87 -8.31
C LEU A 46 10.29 -11.25 -7.73
N LYS A 47 11.04 -11.30 -6.63
CA LYS A 47 11.36 -12.55 -5.94
C LYS A 47 10.10 -13.28 -5.50
N ARG A 48 9.11 -12.59 -4.91
CA ARG A 48 7.85 -13.21 -4.47
C ARG A 48 7.07 -13.84 -5.63
N VAL A 49 7.00 -13.18 -6.77
CA VAL A 49 6.22 -13.66 -7.92
C VAL A 49 6.99 -14.63 -8.82
N SER A 50 8.32 -14.65 -8.75
CA SER A 50 9.17 -15.56 -9.54
C SER A 50 9.60 -16.82 -8.79
N MET A 51 9.46 -16.87 -7.46
CA MET A 51 9.69 -18.09 -6.69
C MET A 51 8.68 -19.17 -7.12
N ARG A 52 9.19 -20.32 -7.57
CA ARG A 52 8.36 -21.52 -7.74
C ARG A 52 7.76 -21.87 -6.38
N ALA A 53 6.44 -22.07 -6.34
CA ALA A 53 5.79 -22.65 -5.18
C ALA A 53 6.26 -24.10 -5.02
N HIS A 54 7.30 -24.30 -4.19
CA HIS A 54 7.56 -25.61 -3.64
C HIS A 54 6.55 -25.83 -2.51
N ASN A 55 5.45 -26.50 -2.86
CA ASN A 55 4.60 -27.13 -1.86
C ASN A 55 5.43 -28.24 -1.21
N VAL A 56 5.79 -28.07 0.07
CA VAL A 56 6.22 -29.14 0.97
C VAL A 56 5.04 -29.46 1.86
#